data_AF-A0A954CNM3-F1
#
_entry.id   AF-A0A954CNM3-F1
#
_cell.length_a   1.000
_cell.length_b   1.000
_cell.length_c   1.000
_cell.angle_alpha   90.00
_cell.angle_beta   90.00
_cell.angle_gamma   90.00
#
_symmetry.space_group_name_H-M   'P 1'
#
loop_
_entity.id
_entity.type
_entity.pdbx_description
1 polymer ?
#
loop_
_entity_poly.entity_id
_entity_poly.type
_entity_poly.pdbx_seq_one_letter_code
_entity_poly.pdbx_strand_id
1 'polypeptide(L)' 'MGKCTTRPGPRARSVSPARHGDHYSYVVDKLWIVGEVRTDGRLALVTRRGKRHVVSKDDPRLRKPNWWERILFRRRFPAA' A
#
# COMPACT_ATOMS: atom_id res chain seq x y z
N MET A 1 -3.98 -4.67 4.16
CA MET A 1 -4.95 -4.29 5.23
C MET A 1 -6.25 -3.87 4.56
N GLY A 2 -7.35 -4.56 4.87
CA GLY A 2 -8.66 -4.29 4.29
C GLY A 2 -9.23 -2.94 4.75
N LYS A 3 -10.14 -2.41 3.96
CA LYS A 3 -10.95 -1.22 4.24
C LYS A 3 -12.42 -1.60 4.16
N CYS A 4 -13.24 -1.00 5.01
CA CYS A 4 -14.68 -1.15 5.01
C CYS A 4 -15.30 0.26 5.02
N THR A 5 -16.05 0.63 3.98
CA THR A 5 -16.75 1.91 3.89
C THR A 5 -18.05 1.77 3.08
N THR A 6 -18.95 2.76 3.18
CA THR A 6 -20.18 2.83 2.36
C THR A 6 -19.90 3.21 0.91
N ARG A 7 -18.76 3.87 0.65
CA ARG A 7 -18.36 4.37 -0.68
C ARG A 7 -16.87 4.06 -0.94
N PRO A 8 -16.54 2.94 -1.60
CA PRO A 8 -15.18 2.65 -2.01
C PRO A 8 -14.63 3.73 -2.94
N GLY A 9 -13.38 4.15 -2.74
CA GLY A 9 -12.74 5.13 -3.60
C GLY A 9 -12.22 4.51 -4.91
N PRO A 10 -11.79 5.32 -5.90
CA PRO A 10 -11.36 4.85 -7.23
C PRO A 10 -10.19 3.85 -7.28
N ARG A 11 -9.50 3.63 -6.15
CA ARG A 11 -8.38 2.68 -6.02
C ARG A 11 -8.78 1.40 -5.26
N ALA A 12 -10.05 1.24 -4.93
CA ALA A 12 -10.56 0.04 -4.30
C ALA A 12 -10.43 -1.14 -5.26
N ARG A 13 -9.94 -2.27 -4.75
CA ARG A 13 -9.79 -3.54 -5.46
C ARG A 13 -10.39 -4.66 -4.62
N SER A 14 -10.75 -5.77 -5.25
CA SER A 14 -11.41 -6.91 -4.60
C SER A 14 -12.60 -6.45 -3.74
N VAL A 15 -13.47 -5.65 -4.34
CA VAL A 15 -14.62 -5.04 -3.65
C VAL A 15 -15.69 -6.11 -3.45
N SER A 16 -16.14 -6.29 -2.22
CA SER A 16 -17.21 -7.21 -1.86
C SER A 16 -18.25 -6.48 -1.02
N PRO A 17 -19.55 -6.53 -1.38
CA PRO A 17 -20.60 -5.96 -0.56
C PRO A 17 -20.76 -6.76 0.74
N ALA A 18 -21.12 -6.07 1.82
CA ALA A 18 -21.59 -6.72 3.04
C ALA A 18 -22.93 -7.42 2.76
N ARG A 19 -23.25 -8.43 3.59
CA ARG A 19 -24.45 -9.28 3.43
C ARG A 19 -25.76 -8.48 3.25
N HIS A 20 -25.87 -7.33 3.89
CA HIS A 20 -27.07 -6.47 3.86
C HIS A 20 -26.91 -5.22 2.96
N GLY A 21 -25.78 -5.10 2.24
CA GLY A 21 -25.55 -4.01 1.28
C GLY A 21 -25.13 -2.67 1.89
N ASP A 22 -25.06 -2.55 3.22
CA ASP A 22 -24.77 -1.27 3.89
C ASP A 22 -23.34 -0.77 3.64
N HIS A 23 -22.40 -1.68 3.44
CA HIS A 23 -20.97 -1.39 3.33
C HIS A 23 -20.30 -2.27 2.28
N TYR A 24 -19.09 -1.88 1.92
CA TYR A 24 -18.20 -2.62 1.04
C TYR A 24 -16.86 -2.87 1.72
N SER A 25 -16.40 -4.12 1.67
CA SER A 25 -15.03 -4.48 2.02
C SER A 25 -14.16 -4.48 0.79
N TYR A 26 -12.97 -3.89 0.88
CA TYR A 26 -12.05 -3.80 -0.26
C TYR A 26 -10.59 -3.70 0.21
N VAL A 27 -9.67 -3.93 -0.71
CA VAL A 27 -8.24 -3.66 -0.51
C VAL A 27 -7.80 -2.47 -1.36
N VAL A 28 -6.72 -1.83 -0.94
CA VAL A 28 -6.10 -0.74 -1.69
C VAL A 28 -4.61 -0.99 -1.73
N ASP A 29 -4.06 -1.07 -2.93
CA ASP A 29 -2.62 -1.16 -3.10
C ASP A 29 -1.97 0.17 -2.74
N LYS A 30 -1.08 0.10 -1.77
CA LYS A 30 -0.30 1.24 -1.31
C LYS A 30 1.13 1.07 -1.79
N LEU A 31 1.60 2.10 -2.46
CA LEU A 31 2.95 2.21 -2.96
C LEU A 31 3.79 2.96 -1.92
N TRP A 32 4.81 2.31 -1.38
CA TRP A 32 5.72 2.85 -0.37
C TRP A 32 7.16 2.80 -0.88
N ILE A 33 8.00 3.72 -0.41
CA ILE A 33 9.45 3.73 -0.67
C ILE A 33 10.16 3.21 0.57
N VAL A 34 11.24 2.45 0.40
CA VAL A 34 12.16 2.12 1.50
C VAL A 34 12.99 3.36 1.79
N GLY A 35 12.79 3.97 2.96
CA GLY A 35 13.61 5.09 3.42
C GLY A 35 14.86 4.62 4.18
N GLU A 36 14.74 3.53 4.94
CA GLU A 36 15.83 2.96 5.73
C GLU A 36 15.61 1.45 5.88
N VAL A 37 16.70 0.68 5.82
CA VAL A 37 16.74 -0.71 6.29
C VAL A 37 17.40 -0.69 7.67
N ARG A 38 16.66 -1.07 8.69
CA ARG A 38 17.14 -1.03 10.08
C ARG A 38 18.12 -2.17 10.35
N THR A 39 18.93 -2.01 11.40
CA THR A 39 19.91 -3.01 11.84
C THR A 39 19.27 -4.36 12.22
N ASP A 40 18.02 -4.33 12.68
CA ASP A 40 17.21 -5.52 12.99
C ASP A 40 16.54 -6.17 11.76
N GLY A 41 16.84 -5.68 10.55
CA GLY A 41 16.31 -6.19 9.29
C GLY A 41 14.89 -5.73 8.95
N ARG A 42 14.26 -4.86 9.77
CA ARG A 42 12.96 -4.26 9.44
C ARG A 42 13.12 -3.10 8.46
N LEU A 43 12.07 -2.86 7.68
CA LEU A 43 12.03 -1.80 6.69
C LEU A 43 11.27 -0.60 7.24
N ALA A 44 11.90 0.58 7.24
CA ALA A 44 11.21 1.84 7.43
C ALA A 44 10.69 2.32 6.07
N LEU A 45 9.38 2.20 5.88
CA LEU A 45 8.68 2.50 4.65
C LEU A 45 7.99 3.87 4.74
N VAL A 46 8.12 4.66 3.68
CA VAL A 46 7.58 6.01 3.58
C VAL A 46 6.48 6.04 2.52
N THR A 47 5.30 6.53 2.91
CA THR A 47 4.19 6.74 1.97
C THR A 47 4.43 7.99 1.12
N ARG A 48 3.71 8.12 0.01
CA ARG A 48 3.73 9.35 -0.83
C ARG A 48 3.55 10.67 -0.05
N ARG A 49 2.79 10.67 1.05
CA ARG A 49 2.55 11.87 1.88
C ARG A 49 3.54 12.00 3.06
N GLY A 50 4.65 11.28 3.04
CA GLY A 50 5.68 11.34 4.08
C GLY A 50 5.42 10.51 5.34
N LYS A 51 4.22 9.91 5.49
CA LYS A 51 3.95 9.03 6.65
C LYS A 51 4.92 7.84 6.67
N ARG A 52 5.55 7.59 7.82
CA ARG A 52 6.50 6.48 8.03
C ARG A 52 5.84 5.29 8.72
N HIS A 53 6.25 4.08 8.34
CA HIS A 53 5.81 2.82 8.90
C HIS A 53 7.00 1.86 9.01
N VAL A 54 7.11 1.11 10.09
CA VAL A 54 8.13 0.07 10.24
C VAL A 54 7.45 -1.29 10.10
N VAL A 55 7.93 -2.11 9.18
CA VAL A 55 7.36 -3.44 8.92
C VAL A 55 8.46 -4.48 8.77
N SER A 56 8.12 -5.75 8.97
CA SER A 56 9.04 -6.85 8.68
C SER A 56 9.35 -6.90 7.18
N LYS A 57 10.60 -7.22 6.83
CA LYS A 57 10.99 -7.49 5.44
C LYS A 57 10.24 -8.71 4.85
N ASP A 58 9.83 -9.63 5.72
CA ASP A 58 9.17 -10.89 5.39
C ASP A 58 7.64 -10.79 5.49
N ASP A 59 7.08 -9.58 5.59
CA ASP A 59 5.62 -9.40 5.55
C ASP A 59 5.09 -9.89 4.19
N PRO A 60 4.20 -10.90 4.15
CA PRO A 60 3.69 -11.47 2.90
C PRO A 60 2.85 -10.48 2.08
N ARG A 61 2.46 -9.34 2.66
CA ARG A 61 1.76 -8.26 1.97
C ARG A 61 2.71 -7.28 1.27
N LEU A 62 4.02 -7.44 1.44
CA LEU A 62 5.04 -6.69 0.71
C LEU A 62 5.47 -7.47 -0.52
N ARG A 63 5.53 -6.75 -1.65
CA ARG A 63 6.12 -7.25 -2.88
C ARG A 63 6.99 -6.14 -3.47
N LYS A 64 8.14 -6.52 -4.03
CA LYS A 64 8.93 -5.59 -4.85
C LYS A 64 8.14 -5.21 -6.10
N PRO A 65 8.07 -3.92 -6.47
CA PRO A 65 7.42 -3.51 -7.71
C PRO A 65 8.20 -4.08 -8.90
N ASN A 66 7.48 -4.53 -9.92
CA ASN A 66 8.06 -4.96 -11.18
C ASN A 66 8.58 -3.74 -11.97
N TRP A 67 9.31 -3.99 -13.07
CA TRP A 67 9.94 -2.92 -13.84
C TRP A 67 8.94 -1.89 -14.40
N TRP A 68 7.80 -2.35 -14.92
CA TRP A 68 6.75 -1.48 -15.43
C TRP A 68 6.06 -0.65 -14.34
N GLU A 69 5.80 -1.24 -13.17
CA GLU A 69 5.24 -0.54 -12.01
C GLU A 69 6.17 0.58 -11.53
N ARG A 70 7.50 0.36 -11.59
CA ARG A 70 8.48 1.40 -11.27
C ARG A 70 8.39 2.59 -12.23
N ILE A 71 8.21 2.33 -13.53
CA ILE A 71 8.09 3.40 -14.55
C ILE A 71 6.74 4.13 -14.41
N LEU A 72 5.64 3.38 -14.39
CA LEU A 72 4.27 3.94 -14.33
C LEU A 72 4.04 4.78 -13.08
N PHE A 73 4.58 4.34 -11.94
CA PHE A 73 4.40 5.04 -10.66
C PHE A 73 5.56 5.96 -10.28
N ARG A 74 6.57 6.15 -11.15
CA ARG A 74 7.73 7.02 -10.88
C ARG A 74 7.33 8.41 -10.41
N ARG A 75 6.31 9.02 -11.04
CA ARG A 75 5.79 10.36 -10.68
C ARG A 75 5.06 10.43 -9.33
N ARG A 76 4.71 9.28 -8.74
CA ARG A 76 4.01 9.23 -7.44
C ARG A 76 4.96 9.32 -6.26
N PHE A 77 6.26 9.28 -6.52
CA PHE A 77 7.30 9.33 -5.52
C PHE A 77 8.15 10.58 -5.75
N PRO A 78 8.61 11.24 -4.67
CA PRO A 78 9.58 12.33 -4.81
C PRO A 78 10.83 11.80 -5.52
N ALA A 79 11.44 12.61 -6.38
CA ALA A 79 12.79 12.33 -6.85
C ALA A 79 13.73 12.36 -5.61
N ALA A 80 14.66 11.40 -5.55
CA ALA A 80 15.71 11.39 -4.55
C ALA A 80 16.68 12.55 -4.79
#